data_AF-A0A518HAP8-F1
#
_entry.id   AF-A0A518HAP8-F1
#
_cell.length_a   1.000
_cell.length_b   1.000
_cell.length_c   1.000
_cell.angle_alpha   90.00
_cell.angle_beta   90.00
_cell.angle_gamma   90.00
#
_symmetry.space_group_name_H-M   'P 1'
#
loop_
_entity.id
_entity.type
_entity.pdbx_description
1 polymer ?
#
loop_
_entity_poly.entity_id
_entity_poly.type
_entity_poly.pdbx_seq_one_letter_code
_entity_poly.pdbx_strand_id
1 'polypeptide(L)'
;MSNLRIVLALLVAGTLPLSAPAQDPTQNPSLSPPPPAAEPPTEAELTLDEAMEKLRALEKVQATIRQDVEMLGQNFSVEGQFSQEGRYRFSLDLQVVGLPQARGRMRQVSDGKVLWDVSQILDQTYYYQLGLTELLARIEGEPFEVFHRNYFIQQKLGLTGPHWLLDGLRQSVKFDRRLEGEWEGRPVWIVRGNWKDTNALGIGPMAQAPAYIPTVVEVQVDKETGWPYQVLLLGKKRAIVRGGGTPRVDPATGRPAGAVLADEEPPSRFLLTYSDVDFDPDFGPGEFAFRVPDTDRDRVQDRTPDLMAQLDQMARLIEAQKLQDASAAGSAGSILDEVIEVPTPDADPAAPPATLPPSGN
;
A
#
# COMPACT_ATOMS: atom_id res chain seq x y z
N MET A 1 5.51 0.49 3.83
CA MET A 1 4.77 -0.71 4.29
C MET A 1 3.39 -0.21 4.69
N SER A 2 2.43 -0.45 3.80
CA SER A 2 1.09 0.14 3.74
C SER A 2 0.09 -0.50 4.69
N ASN A 3 -1.10 0.08 4.79
CA ASN A 3 -2.33 -0.39 5.44
C ASN A 3 -2.81 -1.81 5.03
N LEU A 4 -1.92 -2.60 4.46
CA LEU A 4 -1.92 -4.06 4.48
C LEU A 4 -1.99 -4.65 5.90
N ARG A 5 -2.10 -3.89 6.99
CA ARG A 5 -2.31 -4.45 8.33
C ARG A 5 -3.64 -5.20 8.44
N ILE A 6 -4.72 -4.73 7.81
CA ILE A 6 -6.02 -5.44 7.94
C ILE A 6 -6.04 -6.74 7.11
N VAL A 7 -5.34 -6.77 5.97
CA VAL A 7 -5.28 -7.97 5.11
C VAL A 7 -4.09 -8.88 5.43
N LEU A 8 -3.04 -8.36 6.08
CA LEU A 8 -1.74 -9.05 6.27
C LEU A 8 -1.22 -9.08 7.72
N ALA A 9 -1.82 -8.40 8.71
CA ALA A 9 -1.25 -8.37 10.08
C ALA A 9 -1.36 -9.70 10.84
N LEU A 10 -2.07 -10.70 10.32
CA LEU A 10 -2.06 -12.06 10.86
C LEU A 10 -1.20 -13.04 10.05
N LEU A 11 -0.51 -12.56 9.01
CA LEU A 11 0.38 -13.35 8.16
C LEU A 11 1.86 -13.30 8.55
N VAL A 12 2.23 -12.50 9.55
CA VAL A 12 3.63 -12.40 10.03
C VAL A 12 3.88 -13.41 11.15
N ALA A 13 3.80 -14.69 10.82
CA ALA A 13 4.41 -15.77 11.58
C ALA A 13 5.16 -16.69 10.61
N GLY A 14 6.36 -16.26 10.20
CA GLY A 14 7.33 -17.09 9.50
C GLY A 14 7.52 -16.76 8.02
N THR A 15 8.44 -15.85 7.73
CA THR A 15 9.44 -15.93 6.63
C THR A 15 10.24 -14.62 6.57
N LEU A 16 11.36 -14.57 7.30
CA LEU A 16 12.42 -13.60 7.03
C LEU A 16 13.37 -14.21 5.99
N PRO A 17 13.67 -13.48 4.90
CA PRO A 17 15.01 -13.47 4.37
C PRO A 17 15.64 -12.09 4.58
N LEU A 18 16.81 -12.11 5.22
CA LEU A 18 17.78 -11.01 5.24
C LEU A 18 18.20 -10.70 3.80
N SER A 19 17.88 -9.51 3.31
CA SER A 19 18.45 -8.98 2.09
C SER A 19 19.07 -7.62 2.39
N ALA A 20 20.39 -7.59 2.48
CA ALA A 20 21.19 -6.37 2.48
C ALA A 20 21.35 -5.88 1.03
N PRO A 21 21.20 -4.58 0.73
CA PRO A 21 21.63 -4.06 -0.57
C PRO A 21 23.14 -3.80 -0.55
N ALA A 22 23.86 -4.47 -1.45
CA ALA A 22 25.19 -4.03 -1.87
C ALA A 22 25.01 -2.86 -2.86
N GLN A 23 25.50 -1.67 -2.52
CA GLN A 23 25.59 -0.55 -3.45
C GLN A 23 26.95 -0.58 -4.15
N ASP A 24 26.92 -0.64 -5.48
CA ASP A 24 28.09 -0.47 -6.35
C ASP A 24 28.07 0.98 -6.88
N PRO A 25 29.08 1.82 -6.63
CA PRO A 25 29.00 3.26 -6.87
C PRO A 25 29.59 3.64 -8.22
N THR A 26 28.94 3.30 -9.34
CA THR A 26 29.22 3.93 -10.64
C THR A 26 28.02 3.81 -11.59
N GLN A 27 27.08 4.76 -11.56
CA GLN A 27 26.20 5.02 -12.70
C GLN A 27 26.11 6.52 -12.97
N ASN A 28 26.55 6.90 -14.17
CA ASN A 28 26.35 8.21 -14.76
C ASN A 28 24.86 8.57 -14.84
N PRO A 29 24.50 9.86 -14.74
CA PRO A 29 23.11 10.31 -14.84
C PRO A 29 22.65 10.22 -16.30
N SER A 30 22.12 9.07 -16.71
CA SER A 30 21.32 8.99 -17.93
C SER A 30 19.95 9.61 -17.65
N LEU A 31 19.66 10.69 -18.39
CA LEU A 31 18.37 11.37 -18.47
C LEU A 31 17.21 10.36 -18.52
N SER A 32 16.51 10.20 -17.39
CA SER A 32 15.26 9.46 -17.36
C SER A 32 14.26 10.15 -18.28
N PRO A 33 13.57 9.42 -19.18
CA PRO A 33 12.49 10.01 -19.95
C PRO A 33 11.41 10.58 -19.02
N PRO A 34 10.75 11.69 -19.40
CA PRO A 34 9.74 12.33 -18.57
C PRO A 34 8.66 11.31 -18.19
N PRO A 35 8.19 11.32 -16.93
CA PRO A 35 7.17 10.39 -16.48
C PRO A 35 5.94 10.52 -17.40
N PRO A 36 5.35 9.38 -17.84
CA PRO A 36 4.16 9.41 -18.69
C PRO A 36 3.06 10.20 -17.99
N ALA A 37 2.36 11.04 -18.77
CA ALA A 37 1.26 11.85 -18.27
C ALA A 37 0.23 10.97 -17.57
N ALA A 38 -0.21 11.37 -16.38
CA ALA A 38 -1.19 10.64 -15.61
C ALA A 38 -2.47 10.45 -16.44
N GLU A 39 -2.86 9.21 -16.68
CA GLU A 39 -4.12 8.89 -17.34
C GLU A 39 -5.28 9.49 -16.53
N PRO A 40 -6.32 10.04 -17.20
CA PRO A 40 -7.48 10.58 -16.49
C PRO A 40 -8.19 9.48 -15.69
N PRO A 41 -8.82 9.81 -14.55
CA PRO A 41 -9.54 8.84 -13.74
C PRO A 41 -10.61 8.10 -14.53
N THR A 42 -10.72 6.80 -14.32
CA THR A 42 -11.76 5.98 -14.96
C THR A 42 -13.12 6.20 -14.28
N GLU A 43 -14.22 5.81 -14.95
CA GLU A 43 -15.56 5.85 -14.35
C GLU A 43 -15.67 5.01 -13.07
N ALA A 44 -14.96 3.88 -13.00
CA ALA A 44 -14.90 3.03 -11.82
C ALA A 44 -14.17 3.72 -10.66
N GLU A 45 -13.09 4.44 -10.96
CA GLU A 45 -12.36 5.24 -9.98
C GLU A 45 -13.18 6.42 -9.47
N LEU A 46 -13.88 7.14 -10.36
CA LEU A 46 -14.78 8.22 -9.97
C LEU A 46 -15.92 7.73 -9.06
N THR A 47 -16.43 6.52 -9.33
CA THR A 47 -17.46 5.90 -8.47
C THR A 47 -16.93 5.60 -7.07
N LEU A 48 -15.67 5.18 -6.94
CA LEU A 48 -15.02 5.03 -5.63
C LEU A 48 -14.78 6.37 -4.94
N ASP A 49 -14.38 7.40 -5.69
CA ASP A 49 -14.16 8.73 -5.16
C ASP A 49 -15.48 9.32 -4.59
N GLU A 50 -16.59 9.16 -5.32
CA GLU A 50 -17.94 9.50 -4.85
C GLU A 50 -18.35 8.71 -3.59
N ALA A 51 -18.08 7.41 -3.55
CA ALA A 51 -18.36 6.58 -2.38
C ALA A 51 -17.56 7.04 -1.15
N MET A 52 -16.28 7.40 -1.32
CA MET A 52 -15.45 7.91 -0.24
C MET A 52 -15.91 9.28 0.29
N GLU A 53 -16.50 10.13 -0.55
CA GLU A 53 -17.15 11.37 -0.11
C GLU A 53 -18.40 11.06 0.73
N LYS A 54 -19.26 10.14 0.27
CA LYS A 54 -20.45 9.71 1.03
C LYS A 54 -20.07 9.10 2.38
N LEU A 55 -19.07 8.23 2.42
CA LEU A 55 -18.55 7.65 3.67
C LEU A 55 -18.04 8.71 4.65
N ARG A 56 -17.41 9.77 4.15
CA ARG A 56 -16.93 10.87 5.00
C ARG A 56 -18.06 11.68 5.63
N ALA A 57 -19.23 11.70 4.99
CA ALA A 57 -20.43 12.35 5.49
C ALA A 57 -21.16 11.51 6.56
N LEU A 58 -20.81 10.23 6.73
CA LEU A 58 -21.38 9.39 7.77
C LEU A 58 -20.84 9.80 9.14
N GLU A 59 -21.74 10.22 10.02
CA GLU A 59 -21.37 10.59 11.39
C GLU A 59 -21.23 9.36 12.29
N LYS A 60 -22.09 8.36 12.13
CA LYS A 60 -22.11 7.15 12.95
C LYS A 60 -22.28 5.93 12.08
N VAL A 61 -21.61 4.85 12.47
CA VAL A 61 -21.82 3.55 11.83
C VAL A 61 -21.29 2.43 12.72
N GLN A 62 -22.01 1.31 12.73
CA GLN A 62 -21.60 0.06 13.33
C GLN A 62 -21.80 -1.07 12.31
N ALA A 63 -20.86 -2.01 12.24
CA ALA A 63 -20.95 -3.15 11.35
C ALA A 63 -20.21 -4.36 11.93
N THR A 64 -20.73 -5.54 11.64
CA THR A 64 -20.01 -6.80 11.84
C THR A 64 -19.02 -6.99 10.71
N ILE A 65 -17.80 -7.40 11.03
CA ILE A 65 -16.75 -7.69 10.05
C ILE A 65 -16.47 -9.18 10.04
N ARG A 66 -16.42 -9.75 8.84
CA ARG A 66 -15.89 -11.09 8.59
C ARG A 66 -14.89 -11.03 7.46
N GLN A 67 -13.72 -11.62 7.66
CA GLN A 67 -12.73 -11.83 6.63
C GLN A 67 -12.46 -13.32 6.48
N ASP A 68 -12.79 -13.89 5.34
CA ASP A 68 -12.46 -15.27 4.99
C ASP A 68 -11.18 -15.29 4.14
N VAL A 69 -10.21 -16.12 4.55
CA VAL A 69 -8.93 -16.26 3.86
C VAL A 69 -8.73 -17.72 3.49
N GLU A 70 -8.60 -17.97 2.18
CA GLU A 70 -8.18 -19.24 1.61
C GLU A 70 -6.83 -19.02 0.94
N MET A 71 -5.77 -19.64 1.46
CA MET A 71 -4.43 -19.44 0.93
C MET A 71 -3.54 -20.63 1.23
N LEU A 72 -2.79 -21.12 0.23
CA LEU A 72 -1.84 -22.23 0.37
C LEU A 72 -2.48 -23.49 1.00
N GLY A 73 -3.74 -23.77 0.66
CA GLY A 73 -4.50 -24.91 1.19
C GLY A 73 -4.95 -24.76 2.65
N GLN A 74 -4.75 -23.59 3.26
CA GLN A 74 -5.24 -23.26 4.60
C GLN A 74 -6.43 -22.31 4.49
N ASN A 75 -7.43 -22.55 5.34
CA ASN A 75 -8.61 -21.72 5.46
C ASN A 75 -8.71 -21.24 6.90
N PHE A 76 -8.86 -19.94 7.08
CA PHE A 76 -9.18 -19.34 8.38
C PHE A 76 -10.05 -18.12 8.17
N SER A 77 -10.71 -17.70 9.23
CA SER A 77 -11.51 -16.48 9.20
C SER A 77 -11.08 -15.54 10.32
N VAL A 78 -11.28 -14.25 10.10
CA VAL A 78 -11.14 -13.22 11.11
C VAL A 78 -12.51 -12.58 11.27
N GLU A 79 -13.02 -12.54 12.49
CA GLU A 79 -14.35 -12.04 12.79
C GLU A 79 -14.25 -10.91 13.82
N GLY A 80 -15.22 -10.01 13.79
CA GLY A 80 -15.22 -8.91 14.75
C GLY A 80 -16.24 -7.84 14.46
N GLN A 81 -16.01 -6.67 15.04
CA GLN A 81 -16.92 -5.54 14.96
C GLN A 81 -16.16 -4.25 14.71
N PHE A 82 -16.77 -3.39 13.91
CA PHE A 82 -16.33 -2.01 13.69
C PHE A 82 -17.43 -1.05 14.14
N SER A 83 -17.01 0.03 14.79
CA SER A 83 -17.87 1.11 15.23
C SER A 83 -17.15 2.42 15.02
N GLN A 84 -17.83 3.45 14.53
CA GLN A 84 -17.24 4.75 14.25
C GLN A 84 -18.24 5.85 14.62
N GLU A 85 -17.74 6.91 15.26
CA GLU A 85 -18.45 8.15 15.57
C GLU A 85 -17.57 9.34 15.16
N GLY A 86 -17.83 9.94 14.00
CA GLY A 86 -17.01 10.96 13.38
C GLY A 86 -15.78 10.39 12.68
N ARG A 87 -14.84 11.26 12.29
CA ARG A 87 -13.73 10.89 11.39
C ARG A 87 -12.62 10.07 12.05
N TYR A 88 -12.31 10.36 13.31
CA TYR A 88 -11.13 9.81 13.99
C TYR A 88 -11.47 9.08 15.30
N ARG A 89 -12.75 8.95 15.64
CA ARG A 89 -13.19 8.22 16.83
C ARG A 89 -13.88 6.94 16.37
N PHE A 90 -13.24 5.81 16.64
CA PHE A 90 -13.66 4.50 16.14
C PHE A 90 -13.13 3.38 17.04
N SER A 91 -13.75 2.23 16.95
CA SER A 91 -13.38 0.98 17.61
C SER A 91 -13.42 -0.14 16.57
N LEU A 92 -12.39 -0.96 16.57
CA LEU A 92 -12.27 -2.16 15.76
C LEU A 92 -11.76 -3.26 16.67
N ASP A 93 -12.47 -4.37 16.71
CA ASP A 93 -12.04 -5.58 17.42
C ASP A 93 -12.12 -6.74 16.44
N LEU A 94 -11.01 -7.45 16.25
CA LEU A 94 -10.89 -8.56 15.31
C LEU A 94 -10.25 -9.75 16.01
N GLN A 95 -10.75 -10.95 15.74
CA GLN A 95 -10.25 -12.20 16.30
C GLN A 95 -10.14 -13.27 15.21
N VAL A 96 -9.04 -14.03 15.24
CA VAL A 96 -8.87 -15.22 14.40
C VAL A 96 -9.76 -16.36 14.91
N VAL A 97 -10.48 -16.99 13.98
CA VAL A 97 -11.27 -18.19 14.20
C VAL A 97 -10.88 -19.28 13.19
N GLY A 98 -11.13 -20.54 13.53
CA GLY A 98 -10.91 -21.70 12.63
C GLY A 98 -9.51 -22.32 12.68
N LEU A 99 -8.57 -21.76 13.44
CA LEU A 99 -7.23 -22.33 13.64
C LEU A 99 -7.07 -22.89 15.07
N PRO A 100 -6.85 -24.21 15.27
CA PRO A 100 -6.81 -24.83 16.59
C PRO A 100 -5.69 -24.30 17.51
N GLN A 101 -4.57 -23.86 16.95
CA GLN A 101 -3.37 -23.44 17.68
C GLN A 101 -3.02 -21.96 17.51
N ALA A 102 -3.66 -21.25 16.58
CA ALA A 102 -3.39 -19.83 16.36
C ALA A 102 -4.48 -19.00 17.03
N ARG A 103 -4.10 -18.28 18.10
CA ARG A 103 -4.92 -17.25 18.71
C ARG A 103 -4.31 -15.90 18.35
N GLY A 104 -5.06 -15.11 17.61
CA GLY A 104 -4.72 -13.74 17.27
C GLY A 104 -5.90 -12.84 17.55
N ARG A 105 -5.68 -11.73 18.25
CA ARG A 105 -6.67 -10.67 18.42
C ARG A 105 -6.01 -9.33 18.12
N MET A 106 -6.71 -8.48 17.38
CA MET A 106 -6.29 -7.12 17.12
C MET A 106 -7.44 -6.21 17.55
N ARG A 107 -7.14 -5.25 18.41
CA ARG A 107 -8.09 -4.24 18.84
C ARG A 107 -7.49 -2.87 18.63
N GLN A 108 -8.18 -2.04 17.85
CA GLN A 108 -7.83 -0.66 17.63
C GLN A 108 -8.95 0.23 18.15
N VAL A 109 -8.63 1.15 19.07
CA VAL A 109 -9.63 2.05 19.66
C VAL A 109 -9.08 3.47 19.64
N SER A 110 -9.88 4.40 19.13
CA SER A 110 -9.56 5.81 19.09
C SER A 110 -10.70 6.63 19.67
N ASP A 111 -10.37 7.52 20.60
CA ASP A 111 -11.31 8.52 21.13
C ASP A 111 -11.28 9.84 20.33
N GLY A 112 -10.50 9.88 19.24
CA GLY A 112 -10.25 11.07 18.41
C GLY A 112 -9.05 11.91 18.86
N LYS A 113 -8.48 11.64 20.04
CA LYS A 113 -7.26 12.29 20.56
C LYS A 113 -6.10 11.30 20.65
N VAL A 114 -6.39 10.09 21.12
CA VAL A 114 -5.43 9.01 21.30
C VAL A 114 -5.95 7.78 20.58
N LEU A 115 -5.08 7.18 19.78
CA LEU A 115 -5.28 5.89 19.15
C LEU A 115 -4.49 4.83 19.91
N TRP A 116 -5.19 3.79 20.32
CA TRP A 116 -4.63 2.57 20.89
C TRP A 116 -4.67 1.47 19.85
N ASP A 117 -3.54 0.80 19.64
CA ASP A 117 -3.42 -0.41 18.83
C ASP A 117 -2.90 -1.54 19.73
N VAL A 118 -3.78 -2.50 20.00
CA VAL A 118 -3.53 -3.62 20.89
C VAL A 118 -3.56 -4.90 20.06
N SER A 119 -2.43 -5.57 19.98
CA SER A 119 -2.31 -6.81 19.23
C SER A 119 -1.90 -7.93 20.18
N GLN A 120 -2.66 -9.01 20.19
CA GLN A 120 -2.33 -10.25 20.88
C GLN A 120 -1.99 -11.32 19.86
N ILE A 121 -0.77 -11.84 19.94
CA ILE A 121 -0.29 -12.94 19.11
C ILE A 121 0.14 -14.05 20.07
N LEU A 122 -0.54 -15.19 20.03
CA LEU A 122 -0.37 -16.27 21.00
C LEU A 122 -0.57 -15.72 22.43
N ASP A 123 0.46 -15.81 23.27
CA ASP A 123 0.44 -15.36 24.66
C ASP A 123 1.07 -13.96 24.85
N GLN A 124 1.50 -13.31 23.77
CA GLN A 124 2.13 -12.00 23.82
C GLN A 124 1.17 -10.90 23.39
N THR A 125 0.95 -9.94 24.29
CA THR A 125 0.21 -8.71 24.00
C THR A 125 1.16 -7.54 23.80
N TYR A 126 0.91 -6.77 22.74
CA TYR A 126 1.62 -5.56 22.38
C TYR A 126 0.67 -4.39 22.49
N TYR A 127 1.12 -3.31 23.13
CA TYR A 127 0.33 -2.09 23.32
C TYR A 127 1.06 -0.93 22.66
N TYR A 128 0.44 -0.34 21.65
CA TYR A 128 0.92 0.88 21.03
C TYR A 128 -0.06 2.01 21.30
N GLN A 129 0.50 3.17 21.63
CA GLN A 129 -0.23 4.41 21.81
C GLN A 129 0.22 5.43 20.77
N LEU A 130 -0.73 6.25 20.32
CA LEU A 130 -0.49 7.32 19.37
C LEU A 130 -1.34 8.55 19.68
N GLY A 131 -0.70 9.70 19.91
CA GLY A 131 -1.34 11.00 20.08
C GLY A 131 -1.77 11.59 18.74
N LEU A 132 -3.01 11.35 18.34
CA LEU A 132 -3.55 11.80 17.06
C LEU A 132 -3.66 13.33 16.96
N THR A 133 -4.02 14.03 18.03
CA THR A 133 -4.24 15.48 17.97
C THR A 133 -2.99 16.23 17.52
N GLU A 134 -1.83 15.92 18.09
CA GLU A 134 -0.57 16.58 17.77
C GLU A 134 -0.09 16.23 16.37
N LEU A 135 -0.18 14.95 16.01
CA LEU A 135 0.22 14.46 14.68
C LEU A 135 -0.65 15.05 13.57
N LEU A 136 -1.97 15.06 13.74
CA LEU A 136 -2.89 15.62 12.75
C LEU A 136 -2.69 17.13 12.63
N ALA A 137 -2.52 17.85 13.74
CA ALA A 137 -2.21 19.28 13.69
C ALA A 137 -0.88 19.57 12.97
N ARG A 138 0.15 18.75 13.19
CA ARG A 138 1.44 18.85 12.50
C ARG A 138 1.29 18.60 11.00
N ILE A 139 0.58 17.54 10.62
CA ILE A 139 0.31 17.17 9.23
C ILE A 139 -0.50 18.25 8.52
N GLU A 140 -1.47 18.84 9.22
CA GLU A 140 -2.35 19.87 8.68
C GLU A 140 -1.66 21.23 8.52
N GLY A 141 -0.78 21.59 9.46
CA GLY A 141 -0.03 22.85 9.46
C GLY A 141 1.11 22.90 8.44
N GLU A 142 1.60 21.76 7.97
CA GLU A 142 2.62 21.71 6.92
C GLU A 142 1.99 21.79 5.52
N PRO A 143 2.61 22.52 4.57
CA PRO A 143 2.17 22.59 3.18
C PRO A 143 2.58 21.33 2.40
N PHE A 144 2.31 20.16 2.99
CA PHE A 144 2.41 18.88 2.31
C PHE A 144 1.40 18.82 1.17
N GLU A 145 1.84 18.33 0.03
CA GLU A 145 0.93 17.95 -1.03
C GLU A 145 -0.04 16.86 -0.52
N VAL A 146 -1.24 16.83 -1.09
CA VAL A 146 -2.31 15.89 -0.71
C VAL A 146 -1.81 14.44 -0.70
N PHE A 147 -0.98 14.08 -1.68
CA PHE A 147 -0.37 12.77 -1.76
C PHE A 147 0.50 12.44 -0.52
N HIS A 148 1.43 13.31 -0.14
CA HIS A 148 2.32 13.09 1.02
C HIS A 148 1.54 13.04 2.33
N ARG A 149 0.52 13.91 2.45
CA ARG A 149 -0.39 13.94 3.60
C ARG A 149 -1.15 12.62 3.75
N ASN A 150 -1.81 12.19 2.68
CA ASN A 150 -2.59 10.94 2.68
C ASN A 150 -1.70 9.73 2.87
N TYR A 151 -0.52 9.71 2.24
CA TYR A 151 0.48 8.67 2.46
C TYR A 151 0.86 8.57 3.94
N PHE A 152 1.16 9.69 4.61
CA PHE A 152 1.52 9.63 6.02
C PHE A 152 0.35 9.14 6.89
N ILE A 153 -0.84 9.73 6.71
CA ILE A 153 -2.04 9.38 7.48
C ILE A 153 -2.36 7.89 7.35
N GLN A 154 -2.36 7.36 6.13
CA GLN A 154 -2.64 5.96 5.89
C GLN A 154 -1.51 5.06 6.40
N GLN A 155 -0.30 5.25 5.90
CA GLN A 155 0.77 4.27 6.03
C GLN A 155 1.40 4.27 7.42
N LYS A 156 1.34 5.39 8.14
CA LYS A 156 2.08 5.60 9.39
C LYS A 156 1.19 5.62 10.62
N LEU A 157 0.04 6.27 10.55
CA LEU A 157 -0.90 6.30 11.68
C LEU A 157 -1.64 4.96 11.84
N GLY A 158 -1.74 4.18 10.75
CA GLY A 158 -2.37 2.86 10.78
C GLY A 158 -3.87 2.93 11.06
N LEU A 159 -4.55 4.00 10.64
CA LEU A 159 -5.99 4.16 10.79
C LEU A 159 -6.72 3.06 10.02
N THR A 160 -7.65 2.39 10.69
CA THR A 160 -8.53 1.38 10.10
C THR A 160 -9.92 1.94 9.89
N GLY A 161 -10.57 1.50 8.83
CA GLY A 161 -11.99 1.71 8.60
C GLY A 161 -12.32 1.60 7.11
N PRO A 162 -13.62 1.56 6.77
CA PRO A 162 -14.08 1.48 5.38
C PRO A 162 -13.54 2.60 4.49
N HIS A 163 -13.49 3.84 5.00
CA HIS A 163 -12.93 4.97 4.25
C HIS A 163 -11.44 4.76 3.91
N TRP A 164 -10.62 4.44 4.92
CA TRP A 164 -9.18 4.22 4.76
C TRP A 164 -8.87 2.99 3.90
N LEU A 165 -9.74 1.97 3.95
CA LEU A 165 -9.67 0.82 3.07
C LEU A 165 -9.88 1.23 1.60
N LEU A 166 -10.96 1.96 1.30
CA LEU A 166 -11.24 2.39 -0.07
C LEU A 166 -10.16 3.33 -0.60
N ASP A 167 -9.66 4.27 0.20
CA ASP A 167 -8.59 5.20 -0.19
C ASP A 167 -7.28 4.43 -0.45
N GLY A 168 -6.92 3.48 0.42
CA GLY A 168 -5.77 2.60 0.21
C GLY A 168 -5.87 1.76 -1.07
N LEU A 169 -7.06 1.23 -1.37
CA LEU A 169 -7.32 0.51 -2.62
C LEU A 169 -7.25 1.44 -3.83
N ARG A 170 -7.86 2.63 -3.76
CA ARG A 170 -7.82 3.66 -4.82
C ARG A 170 -6.38 4.04 -5.20
N GLN A 171 -5.49 4.11 -4.22
CA GLN A 171 -4.07 4.42 -4.44
C GLN A 171 -3.29 3.24 -5.03
N SER A 172 -3.64 2.00 -4.67
CA SER A 172 -2.86 0.82 -5.02
C SER A 172 -3.38 0.05 -6.25
N VAL A 173 -4.65 0.24 -6.60
CA VAL A 173 -5.37 -0.51 -7.65
C VAL A 173 -5.83 0.44 -8.74
N LYS A 174 -5.66 0.02 -9.99
CA LYS A 174 -6.25 0.67 -11.17
C LYS A 174 -7.61 0.01 -11.40
N PHE A 175 -8.67 0.70 -11.03
CA PHE A 175 -10.04 0.25 -11.30
C PHE A 175 -10.41 0.64 -12.72
N ASP A 176 -10.86 -0.31 -13.51
CA ASP A 176 -11.14 -0.13 -14.95
C ASP A 176 -12.55 -0.58 -15.33
N ARG A 177 -13.26 -1.27 -14.43
CA ARG A 177 -14.61 -1.78 -14.67
C ARG A 177 -15.55 -1.36 -13.56
N ARG A 178 -16.73 -0.89 -13.98
CA ARG A 178 -17.88 -0.62 -13.14
C ARG A 178 -19.06 -1.43 -13.63
N LEU A 179 -19.74 -2.11 -12.72
CA LEU A 179 -20.94 -2.89 -12.98
C LEU A 179 -22.01 -2.53 -11.95
N GLU A 180 -23.26 -2.76 -12.31
CA GLU A 180 -24.36 -2.72 -11.35
C GLU A 180 -24.59 -4.12 -10.80
N GLY A 181 -24.97 -4.19 -9.54
CA GLY A 181 -25.36 -5.44 -8.89
C GLY A 181 -26.26 -5.18 -7.71
N GLU A 182 -26.51 -6.25 -6.97
CA GLU A 182 -27.29 -6.22 -5.73
C GLU A 182 -26.56 -7.00 -4.65
N TRP A 183 -26.60 -6.48 -3.42
CA TRP A 183 -26.12 -7.14 -2.21
C TRP A 183 -27.28 -7.24 -1.23
N GLU A 184 -27.75 -8.46 -0.94
CA GLU A 184 -28.88 -8.70 -0.03
C GLU A 184 -30.12 -7.85 -0.36
N GLY A 185 -30.40 -7.66 -1.65
CA GLY A 185 -31.51 -6.85 -2.15
C GLY A 185 -31.26 -5.34 -2.17
N ARG A 186 -30.06 -4.88 -1.80
CA ARG A 186 -29.64 -3.47 -1.87
C ARG A 186 -28.87 -3.21 -3.17
N PRO A 187 -29.12 -2.09 -3.87
CA PRO A 187 -28.39 -1.76 -5.08
C PRO A 187 -26.94 -1.41 -4.76
N VAL A 188 -25.99 -2.04 -5.44
CA VAL A 188 -24.56 -1.79 -5.30
C VAL A 188 -23.89 -1.48 -6.63
N TRP A 189 -22.79 -0.72 -6.57
CA TRP A 189 -21.78 -0.66 -7.60
C TRP A 189 -20.74 -1.75 -7.34
N ILE A 190 -20.43 -2.54 -8.36
CA ILE A 190 -19.34 -3.51 -8.33
C ILE A 190 -18.20 -2.92 -9.17
N VAL A 191 -17.12 -2.52 -8.49
CA VAL A 191 -15.92 -1.98 -9.16
C VAL A 191 -14.82 -3.03 -9.13
N ARG A 192 -14.16 -3.22 -10.27
CA ARG A 192 -13.07 -4.20 -10.44
C ARG A 192 -11.82 -3.53 -10.98
N GLY A 193 -10.67 -4.06 -10.57
CA GLY A 193 -9.37 -3.55 -10.97
C GLY A 193 -8.23 -4.53 -10.73
N ASN A 194 -7.03 -4.06 -11.10
CA ASN A 194 -5.76 -4.77 -10.91
C ASN A 194 -4.75 -3.84 -10.23
N TRP A 195 -3.75 -4.40 -9.56
CA TRP A 195 -2.71 -3.60 -8.91
C TRP A 195 -1.99 -2.68 -9.91
N LYS A 196 -1.80 -1.40 -9.54
CA LYS A 196 -1.05 -0.42 -10.33
C LYS A 196 0.42 -0.82 -10.46
N ASP A 197 0.99 -1.28 -9.35
CA ASP A 197 2.36 -1.75 -9.29
C ASP A 197 2.43 -3.03 -8.46
N THR A 198 2.76 -4.14 -9.12
CA THR A 198 2.98 -5.42 -8.44
C THR A 198 4.32 -5.45 -7.68
N ASN A 199 5.25 -4.53 -7.96
CA ASN A 199 6.48 -4.38 -7.17
C ASN A 199 6.21 -3.80 -5.78
N ALA A 200 5.15 -3.00 -5.63
CA ALA A 200 4.70 -2.54 -4.32
C ALA A 200 4.26 -3.70 -3.39
N LEU A 201 4.00 -4.88 -3.96
CA LEU A 201 3.73 -6.14 -3.23
C LEU A 201 5.03 -6.92 -2.91
N GLY A 202 6.21 -6.34 -3.18
CA GLY A 202 7.51 -6.96 -2.94
C GLY A 202 7.95 -7.96 -4.02
N ILE A 203 7.30 -7.95 -5.19
CA ILE A 203 7.61 -8.83 -6.31
C ILE A 203 8.58 -8.11 -7.24
N GLY A 204 9.71 -8.71 -7.62
CA GLY A 204 10.62 -8.08 -8.59
C GLY A 204 9.96 -7.89 -9.98
N PRO A 205 10.43 -6.93 -10.80
CA PRO A 205 9.77 -6.50 -12.04
C PRO A 205 9.68 -7.58 -13.14
N MET A 206 10.37 -8.71 -12.98
CA MET A 206 10.34 -9.84 -13.92
C MET A 206 9.80 -11.14 -13.30
N ALA A 207 9.38 -11.12 -12.04
CA ALA A 207 8.83 -12.31 -11.39
C ALA A 207 7.32 -12.39 -11.65
N GLN A 208 6.85 -13.54 -12.16
CA GLN A 208 5.41 -13.81 -12.16
C GLN A 208 4.93 -13.88 -10.72
N ALA A 209 3.93 -13.07 -10.37
CA ALA A 209 3.31 -13.09 -9.06
C ALA A 209 2.94 -14.54 -8.67
N PRO A 210 3.41 -15.04 -7.52
CA PRO A 210 2.98 -16.34 -7.00
C PRO A 210 1.45 -16.44 -6.88
N ALA A 211 0.93 -17.67 -6.90
CA ALA A 211 -0.52 -17.92 -6.86
C ALA A 211 -1.22 -17.34 -5.60
N TYR A 212 -0.45 -17.13 -4.53
CA TYR A 212 -0.92 -16.56 -3.27
C TYR A 212 -1.03 -15.03 -3.28
N ILE A 213 -0.54 -14.36 -4.32
CA ILE A 213 -0.66 -12.91 -4.42
C ILE A 213 -1.93 -12.57 -5.19
N PRO A 214 -2.86 -11.81 -4.59
CA PRO A 214 -4.04 -11.38 -5.30
C PRO A 214 -3.67 -10.55 -6.52
N THR A 215 -4.40 -10.74 -7.62
CA THR A 215 -4.19 -10.01 -8.87
C THR A 215 -5.40 -9.20 -9.27
N VAL A 216 -6.59 -9.69 -8.92
CA VAL A 216 -7.86 -9.03 -9.17
C VAL A 216 -8.43 -8.55 -7.84
N VAL A 217 -8.88 -7.30 -7.84
CA VAL A 217 -9.60 -6.68 -6.74
C VAL A 217 -11.01 -6.37 -7.21
N GLU A 218 -11.99 -6.76 -6.41
CA GLU A 218 -13.39 -6.38 -6.57
C GLU A 218 -13.89 -5.75 -5.28
N VAL A 219 -14.60 -4.64 -5.40
CA VAL A 219 -15.25 -3.96 -4.29
C VAL A 219 -16.73 -3.79 -4.64
N GLN A 220 -17.61 -4.15 -3.72
CA GLN A 220 -19.04 -3.93 -3.82
C GLN A 220 -19.43 -2.82 -2.86
N VAL A 221 -19.98 -1.74 -3.40
CA VAL A 221 -20.25 -0.50 -2.69
C VAL A 221 -21.70 -0.11 -2.84
N ASP A 222 -22.37 0.19 -1.73
CA ASP A 222 -23.74 0.69 -1.68
C ASP A 222 -23.91 1.97 -2.51
N LYS A 223 -24.92 2.02 -3.38
CA LYS A 223 -25.12 3.18 -4.25
C LYS A 223 -25.53 4.43 -3.48
N GLU A 224 -26.23 4.29 -2.36
CA GLU A 224 -26.79 5.41 -1.60
C GLU A 224 -25.78 5.98 -0.61
N THR A 225 -25.21 5.11 0.23
CA THR A 225 -24.34 5.47 1.36
C THR A 225 -22.85 5.45 1.03
N GLY A 226 -22.45 4.79 -0.07
CA GLY A 226 -21.04 4.56 -0.37
C GLY A 226 -20.38 3.49 0.52
N TRP A 227 -21.16 2.75 1.31
CA TRP A 227 -20.63 1.72 2.21
C TRP A 227 -20.11 0.49 1.45
N PRO A 228 -18.87 0.02 1.71
CA PRO A 228 -18.35 -1.17 1.06
C PRO A 228 -18.82 -2.43 1.79
N TYR A 229 -19.82 -3.12 1.26
CA TYR A 229 -20.28 -4.38 1.86
C TYR A 229 -19.28 -5.53 1.65
N GLN A 230 -18.55 -5.53 0.53
CA GLN A 230 -17.65 -6.62 0.21
C GLN A 230 -16.38 -6.14 -0.49
N VAL A 231 -15.22 -6.69 -0.08
CA VAL A 231 -13.95 -6.58 -0.80
C VAL A 231 -13.40 -7.96 -1.05
N LEU A 232 -13.19 -8.29 -2.31
CA LEU A 232 -12.68 -9.56 -2.76
C LEU A 232 -11.33 -9.38 -3.44
N LEU A 233 -10.31 -10.08 -2.94
CA LEU A 233 -8.97 -10.15 -3.54
C LEU A 233 -8.74 -11.58 -4.01
N LEU A 234 -8.51 -11.77 -5.31
CA LEU A 234 -8.34 -13.09 -5.94
C LEU A 234 -6.97 -13.25 -6.59
N GLY A 235 -6.26 -14.31 -6.23
CA GLY A 235 -5.04 -14.77 -6.87
C GLY A 235 -5.30 -15.38 -8.25
N LYS A 236 -4.24 -15.63 -9.02
CA LYS A 236 -4.33 -16.36 -10.29
C LYS A 236 -4.25 -17.85 -10.04
N LYS A 237 -5.14 -18.60 -10.69
CA LYS A 237 -4.99 -20.05 -10.80
C LYS A 237 -3.69 -20.37 -11.51
N ARG A 238 -2.91 -21.31 -10.99
CA ARG A 238 -1.76 -21.88 -11.68
C ARG A 238 -2.03 -23.35 -11.94
N ALA A 239 -1.83 -23.78 -13.18
CA ALA A 239 -1.71 -25.19 -13.50
C ALA A 239 -0.43 -25.70 -12.84
N ILE A 240 -0.53 -26.61 -11.87
CA ILE A 240 0.64 -27.28 -11.34
C ILE A 240 0.97 -28.40 -12.34
N VAL A 241 2.04 -28.21 -13.10
CA VAL A 241 2.68 -29.34 -13.78
C VAL A 241 3.47 -30.09 -12.70
N ARG A 242 2.80 -30.99 -11.96
CA ARG A 242 3.51 -31.91 -11.07
C ARG A 242 4.40 -32.79 -11.94
N GLY A 243 5.71 -32.55 -11.89
CA GLY A 243 6.75 -33.33 -12.55
C GLY A 243 6.92 -34.77 -12.02
N GLY A 244 5.84 -35.46 -11.70
CA GLY A 244 5.84 -36.86 -11.24
C GLY A 244 5.43 -37.87 -12.30
N GLY A 245 4.95 -37.42 -13.46
CA GLY A 245 4.58 -38.28 -14.58
C GLY A 245 5.09 -37.68 -15.88
N THR A 246 6.39 -37.84 -16.17
CA THR A 246 6.79 -37.83 -17.59
C THR A 246 5.88 -38.85 -18.29
N PRO A 247 5.09 -38.46 -19.30
CA PRO A 247 4.23 -39.41 -19.99
C PRO A 247 5.10 -40.59 -20.41
N ARG A 248 4.75 -41.80 -19.95
CA ARG A 248 5.54 -42.98 -20.28
C ARG A 248 5.52 -43.10 -21.79
N VAL A 249 6.68 -42.97 -22.42
CA VAL A 249 6.79 -43.21 -23.85
C VAL A 249 6.50 -44.68 -24.06
N ASP A 250 5.47 -44.99 -24.82
CA ASP A 250 5.16 -46.37 -25.18
C ASP A 250 6.35 -46.93 -26.00
N PRO A 251 7.04 -47.97 -25.51
CA PRO A 251 8.24 -48.49 -26.18
C PRO A 251 7.94 -49.08 -27.57
N ALA A 252 6.68 -49.40 -27.89
CA ALA A 252 6.29 -49.93 -29.19
C ALA A 252 6.02 -48.84 -30.24
N THR A 253 5.57 -47.65 -29.83
CA THR A 253 5.11 -46.59 -30.75
C THR A 253 5.91 -45.30 -30.66
N GLY A 254 6.75 -45.13 -29.63
CA GLY A 254 7.52 -43.91 -29.39
C GLY A 254 6.68 -42.69 -29.02
N ARG A 255 5.37 -42.87 -28.80
CA ARG A 255 4.45 -41.78 -28.47
C ARG A 255 4.27 -41.67 -26.95
N PRO A 256 4.12 -40.45 -26.41
CA PRO A 256 3.77 -40.26 -25.01
C PRO A 256 2.42 -40.89 -24.71
N ALA A 257 2.38 -41.86 -23.79
CA ALA A 257 1.17 -42.51 -23.31
C ALA A 257 0.86 -42.04 -21.88
N GLY A 258 -0.36 -41.53 -21.68
CA GLY A 258 -0.87 -41.02 -20.41
C GLY A 258 -1.39 -39.59 -20.51
N ALA A 259 -2.53 -39.31 -19.89
CA ALA A 259 -3.01 -37.94 -19.72
C ALA A 259 -2.19 -37.25 -18.62
N VAL A 260 -1.65 -36.07 -18.91
CA VAL A 260 -1.09 -35.21 -17.86
C VAL A 260 -2.28 -34.68 -17.06
N LEU A 261 -2.51 -35.26 -15.88
CA LEU A 261 -3.41 -34.67 -14.90
C LEU A 261 -2.69 -33.46 -14.32
N ALA A 262 -2.99 -32.28 -14.85
CA ALA A 262 -2.61 -31.02 -14.23
C ALA A 262 -3.51 -30.82 -13.01
N ASP A 263 -2.95 -31.00 -11.82
CA ASP A 263 -3.62 -30.53 -10.60
C ASP A 263 -3.59 -28.99 -10.63
N GLU A 264 -4.74 -28.33 -10.54
CA GLU A 264 -4.78 -26.87 -10.40
C GLU A 264 -4.61 -26.49 -8.93
N GLU A 265 -3.68 -25.58 -8.63
CA GLU A 265 -3.63 -24.98 -7.29
C GLU A 265 -4.83 -24.04 -7.15
N PRO A 266 -5.65 -24.15 -6.09
CA PRO A 266 -6.71 -23.18 -5.85
C PRO A 266 -6.07 -21.79 -5.66
N PRO A 267 -6.63 -20.74 -6.27
CA PRO A 267 -6.08 -19.40 -6.14
C PRO A 267 -6.28 -18.92 -4.70
N SER A 268 -5.39 -18.06 -4.20
CA SER A 268 -5.67 -17.40 -2.94
C SER A 268 -6.92 -16.54 -3.04
N ARG A 269 -7.74 -16.55 -2.00
CA ARG A 269 -8.94 -15.75 -1.88
C ARG A 269 -8.95 -15.05 -0.54
N PHE A 270 -9.12 -13.73 -0.57
CA PHE A 270 -9.39 -12.92 0.62
C PHE A 270 -10.73 -12.25 0.40
N LEU A 271 -11.69 -12.54 1.26
CA LEU A 271 -13.03 -11.97 1.20
C LEU A 271 -13.31 -11.24 2.50
N LEU A 272 -13.32 -9.91 2.44
CA LEU A 272 -13.80 -9.07 3.53
C LEU A 272 -15.28 -8.77 3.30
N THR A 273 -16.10 -8.93 4.32
CA THR A 273 -17.54 -8.67 4.28
C THR A 273 -17.95 -7.87 5.52
N TYR A 274 -18.76 -6.85 5.29
CA TYR A 274 -19.43 -6.07 6.31
C TYR A 274 -20.91 -6.44 6.30
N SER A 275 -21.42 -6.93 7.43
CA SER A 275 -22.83 -7.27 7.63
C SER A 275 -23.42 -6.47 8.79
N ASP A 276 -24.74 -6.53 8.94
CA ASP A 276 -25.46 -5.92 10.06
C ASP A 276 -25.13 -4.43 10.25
N VAL A 277 -25.07 -3.71 9.12
CA VAL A 277 -24.66 -2.31 9.09
C VAL A 277 -25.78 -1.43 9.63
N ASP A 278 -25.50 -0.76 10.74
CA ASP A 278 -26.34 0.27 11.35
C ASP A 278 -25.67 1.64 11.18
N PHE A 279 -26.39 2.59 10.58
CA PHE A 279 -25.90 3.96 10.32
C PHE A 279 -26.36 4.97 11.38
N ASP A 280 -27.18 4.56 12.35
CA ASP A 280 -27.54 5.39 13.51
C ASP A 280 -27.47 4.60 14.84
N PRO A 281 -26.33 3.96 15.13
CA PRO A 281 -26.15 3.21 16.37
C PRO A 281 -26.09 4.14 17.59
N ASP A 282 -26.61 3.66 18.71
CA ASP A 282 -26.47 4.32 20.01
C ASP A 282 -25.21 3.82 20.73
N PHE A 283 -24.18 4.68 20.81
CA PHE A 283 -22.90 4.31 21.41
C PHE A 283 -22.84 4.63 22.90
N GLY A 284 -22.45 3.64 23.70
CA GLY A 284 -22.16 3.83 25.12
C GLY A 284 -20.90 4.68 25.37
N PRO A 285 -20.76 5.29 26.56
CA PRO A 285 -19.63 6.18 26.90
C PRO A 285 -18.26 5.48 26.92
N GLY A 286 -18.23 4.14 26.96
CA GLY A 286 -17.00 3.34 26.98
C GLY A 286 -16.60 2.74 25.64
N GLU A 287 -17.41 2.89 24.58
CA GLU A 287 -17.21 2.18 23.30
C GLU A 287 -15.85 2.54 22.66
N PHE A 288 -15.51 3.82 22.74
CA PHE A 288 -14.31 4.40 22.14
C PHE A 288 -13.19 4.68 23.17
N ALA A 289 -13.34 4.14 24.39
CA ALA A 289 -12.36 4.32 25.45
C ALA A 289 -11.56 3.02 25.63
N PHE A 290 -10.25 3.14 25.78
CA PHE A 290 -9.39 2.00 26.12
C PHE A 290 -8.50 2.35 27.31
N ARG A 291 -8.35 1.38 28.22
CA ARG A 291 -7.45 1.48 29.37
C ARG A 291 -6.58 0.23 29.42
N VAL A 292 -5.27 0.44 29.37
CA VAL A 292 -4.29 -0.63 29.54
C VAL A 292 -4.39 -1.19 30.96
N PRO A 293 -4.37 -2.52 31.15
CA PRO A 293 -4.29 -3.14 32.47
C PRO A 293 -3.11 -2.59 33.27
N ASP A 294 -3.29 -2.42 34.57
CA ASP A 294 -2.25 -1.84 35.43
C ASP A 294 -0.96 -2.69 35.44
N THR A 295 -1.07 -3.99 35.19
CA THR A 295 0.05 -4.94 35.06
C THR A 295 0.91 -4.75 33.82
N ASP A 296 0.38 -4.11 32.77
CA ASP A 296 1.03 -4.01 31.46
C ASP A 296 1.41 -2.57 31.08
N ARG A 297 1.27 -1.61 32.01
CA ARG A 297 1.56 -0.19 31.73
C ARG A 297 2.99 0.04 31.25
N ASP A 298 3.96 -0.67 31.82
CA ASP A 298 5.38 -0.54 31.44
C ASP A 298 5.69 -1.15 30.05
N ARG A 299 4.73 -1.85 29.44
CA ARG A 299 4.85 -2.45 28.09
C ARG A 299 4.28 -1.55 27.00
N VAL A 300 3.68 -0.42 27.36
CA VAL A 300 3.10 0.53 26.40
C VAL A 300 4.21 1.24 25.65
N GLN A 301 4.16 1.18 24.33
CA GLN A 301 5.06 1.92 23.46
C GLN A 301 4.32 3.11 22.87
N ASP A 302 4.72 4.31 23.27
CA ASP A 302 4.25 5.55 22.64
C ASP A 302 5.03 5.79 21.34
N ARG A 303 4.34 5.73 20.21
CA ARG A 303 4.93 5.91 18.88
C ARG A 303 4.84 7.35 18.39
N THR A 304 4.23 8.24 19.17
CA THR A 304 4.03 9.65 18.80
C THR A 304 5.35 10.36 18.54
N PRO A 305 6.38 10.28 19.41
CA PRO A 305 7.64 11.00 19.19
C PRO A 305 8.37 10.57 17.91
N ASP A 306 8.41 9.26 17.65
CA ASP A 306 9.06 8.70 16.46
C ASP A 306 8.37 9.14 15.17
N LEU A 307 7.05 9.24 15.19
CA LEU A 307 6.27 9.68 14.04
C LEU A 307 6.37 11.19 13.81
N MET A 308 6.45 11.99 14.88
CA MET A 308 6.74 13.41 14.79
C MET A 308 8.13 13.65 14.18
N ALA A 309 9.16 12.92 14.63
CA ALA A 309 10.49 13.01 14.05
C ALA A 309 10.51 12.63 12.56
N GLN A 310 9.74 11.61 12.16
CA GLN A 310 9.58 11.24 10.74
C GLN A 310 8.87 12.33 9.92
N LEU A 311 7.85 12.99 10.47
CA LEU A 311 7.20 14.13 9.81
C LEU A 311 8.16 15.28 9.58
N ASP A 312 8.98 15.61 10.59
CA ASP A 312 9.97 16.68 10.47
C ASP A 312 11.05 16.35 9.44
N GLN A 313 11.49 15.09 9.40
CA GLN A 313 12.42 14.64 8.36
C GLN A 313 11.80 14.75 6.96
N MET A 314 10.53 14.35 6.80
CA MET A 314 9.82 14.45 5.53
C MET A 314 9.65 15.91 5.08
N ALA A 315 9.30 16.82 6.00
CA ALA A 315 9.18 18.25 5.71
C ALA A 315 10.49 18.83 5.17
N ARG A 316 11.62 18.53 5.83
CA ARG A 316 12.95 18.98 5.39
C ARG A 316 13.31 18.45 4.00
N LEU A 317 12.97 17.20 3.69
CA LEU A 317 13.23 16.61 2.37
C LEU A 317 12.43 17.30 1.28
N ILE A 318 11.14 17.60 1.54
CA ILE A 318 10.28 18.30 0.59
C ILE A 318 10.78 19.73 0.35
N GLU A 319 11.20 20.45 1.39
CA GLU A 319 11.78 21.79 1.25
C GLU A 319 13.09 21.77 0.44
N ALA A 320 13.98 20.82 0.73
CA ALA A 320 15.23 20.66 0.00
C ALA A 320 14.97 20.35 -1.49
N GLN A 321 13.99 19.50 -1.79
CA GLN A 321 13.61 19.19 -3.17
C GLN A 321 13.07 20.43 -3.90
N LYS A 322 12.18 21.21 -3.27
CA LYS A 322 11.66 22.44 -3.84
C LYS A 322 12.76 23.46 -4.14
N LEU A 323 13.76 23.59 -3.27
CA LEU A 323 14.92 24.46 -3.49
C LEU A 323 15.78 23.98 -4.67
N GLN A 324 15.99 22.67 -4.80
CA GLN A 324 16.70 22.09 -5.94
C GLN A 324 15.95 22.35 -7.26
N ASP A 325 14.65 22.08 -7.30
CA ASP A 325 13.82 22.30 -8.49
C ASP A 325 13.80 23.78 -8.91
N ALA A 326 13.72 24.70 -7.94
CA ALA A 326 13.79 26.14 -8.21
C ALA A 326 15.15 26.56 -8.79
N SER A 327 16.25 25.98 -8.30
CA SER A 327 17.59 26.27 -8.83
C SER A 327 17.81 25.71 -10.23
N ALA A 328 17.25 24.53 -10.54
CA ALA A 328 17.32 23.91 -11.87
C ALA A 328 16.47 24.67 -12.89
N ALA A 329 15.29 25.16 -12.49
CA ALA A 329 14.44 26.00 -13.34
C ALA A 329 15.11 27.37 -13.64
N GLY A 330 15.84 27.93 -12.67
CA GLY A 330 16.61 29.17 -12.86
C GLY A 330 17.81 29.02 -13.79
N SER A 331 18.49 27.86 -13.81
CA SER A 331 19.65 27.65 -14.68
C SER A 331 19.28 27.34 -16.13
N ALA A 332 18.08 26.80 -16.39
CA ALA A 332 17.62 26.51 -17.76
C ALA A 332 17.32 27.77 -18.59
N GLY A 333 17.05 28.91 -17.93
CA GLY A 333 16.79 30.19 -18.60
C GLY A 333 18.02 31.04 -18.90
N SER A 334 19.20 30.71 -18.35
CA SER A 334 20.37 31.61 -18.38
C SER A 334 21.51 31.17 -19.30
N ILE A 335 21.40 30.03 -20.00
CA ILE A 335 22.48 29.48 -20.85
C ILE A 335 22.32 29.89 -22.33
N LEU A 336 21.25 30.60 -22.71
CA LEU A 336 21.01 31.01 -24.11
C LEU A 336 21.43 32.45 -24.46
N ASP A 337 21.87 33.26 -23.49
CA ASP A 337 22.27 34.67 -23.74
C ASP A 337 23.78 34.94 -23.62
N GLU A 338 24.61 33.93 -23.35
CA GLU A 338 26.07 34.12 -23.36
C GLU A 338 26.61 33.98 -24.79
N VAL A 339 26.52 35.09 -25.53
CA VAL A 339 27.19 35.30 -26.82
C VAL A 339 28.68 35.06 -26.62
N ILE A 340 29.18 33.93 -27.12
CA ILE A 340 30.62 33.64 -27.22
C ILE A 340 31.22 34.65 -28.20
N GLU A 341 31.90 35.68 -27.68
CA GLU A 341 32.79 36.53 -28.50
C GLU A 341 33.99 35.69 -28.95
N VAL A 342 34.02 35.35 -30.23
CA VAL A 342 35.17 34.70 -30.89
C VAL A 342 36.23 35.76 -31.15
N PRO A 343 37.46 35.65 -30.62
CA PRO A 343 38.54 36.59 -30.91
C PRO A 343 38.99 36.43 -32.37
N THR A 344 38.95 37.52 -33.14
CA THR A 344 39.50 37.60 -34.49
C THR A 344 41.04 37.56 -34.42
N PRO A 345 41.73 36.64 -35.13
CA PRO A 345 43.18 36.58 -35.12
C PRO A 345 43.77 37.62 -36.08
N ASP A 346 44.43 38.65 -35.54
CA ASP A 346 45.29 39.53 -36.33
C ASP A 346 46.59 38.81 -36.69
N ALA A 347 46.84 38.77 -38.00
CA ALA A 347 48.04 38.26 -38.62
C ALA A 347 49.15 39.33 -38.59
N ASP A 348 50.35 38.94 -38.17
CA ASP A 348 51.58 39.63 -38.57
C ASP A 348 52.70 38.60 -38.81
N PRO A 349 53.55 38.77 -39.85
CA PRO A 349 54.30 37.68 -40.45
C PRO A 349 55.76 37.56 -39.99
N ALA A 350 56.24 36.32 -40.03
CA ALA A 350 57.59 35.87 -40.36
C ALA A 350 58.80 36.33 -39.51
N ALA A 351 59.39 35.37 -38.79
CA ALA A 351 60.83 35.24 -38.65
C ALA A 351 61.26 33.74 -38.71
N PRO A 352 62.35 33.40 -39.43
CA PRO A 352 62.74 32.03 -39.81
C PRO A 352 63.43 31.22 -38.69
N PRO A 353 63.59 29.88 -38.87
CA PRO A 353 63.74 28.93 -37.78
C PRO A 353 65.17 28.82 -37.26
N ALA A 354 65.33 28.74 -35.93
CA ALA A 354 66.57 28.33 -35.29
C ALA A 354 66.56 26.83 -35.01
N THR A 355 67.62 26.18 -35.48
CA THR A 355 67.92 24.76 -35.48
C THR A 355 68.15 24.17 -34.09
N LEU A 356 67.65 22.94 -33.90
CA LEU A 356 67.91 22.05 -32.77
C LEU A 356 69.39 21.62 -32.72
N PRO A 357 70.04 21.57 -31.54
CA PRO A 357 71.24 20.76 -31.35
C PRO A 357 70.88 19.28 -31.14
N PRO A 358 71.72 18.34 -31.64
CA PRO A 358 71.44 16.91 -31.62
C PRO A 358 71.67 16.28 -30.25
N SER A 359 70.82 15.28 -29.97
CA SER A 359 71.03 14.26 -28.95
C SER A 359 72.30 13.45 -29.24
N GLY A 360 73.16 13.35 -28.22
CA GLY A 360 74.31 12.45 -28.20
C GLY A 360 74.43 11.81 -26.82
N ASN A 361 74.20 10.49 -26.80
CA ASN A 361 74.49 9.45 -25.79
C ASN A 361 74.17 9.68 -24.31
#